data_AF-A0A2V0Q3W6-F1
#
_entry.id   AF-A0A2V0Q3W6-F1
#
_cell.length_a   1.000
_cell.length_b   1.000
_cell.length_c   1.000
_cell.angle_alpha   90.00
_cell.angle_beta   90.00
_cell.angle_gamma   90.00
#
_symmetry.space_group_name_H-M   'P 1'
#
loop_
_entity.id
_entity.type
_entity.pdbx_description
1 polymer ?
#
loop_
_entity_poly.entity_id
_entity_poly.type
_entity_poly.pdbx_seq_one_letter_code
_entity_poly.pdbx_strand_id
1 'polypeptide(L)'
;MLDVDTVLQFSDGRFYRVTKGVTTVAGNNTTTVEAVDAGVLGNADAGLVMTAVQPVEGIDSTFTVIADGLTGGIPQESIELLRARVVRSYRVIPHGGNQDDYVTWALELPGVTRAWCVRRYMGPGTVAVFFMRDDEVNPIPDAGQLAEMAAYIEPLRPVTADVYVLAPVQKPVVYTIRLTPDTSAVRAAVEAQLLDLHNREAGLGETLLLTHIAEAISRATGETDHVLVAPVANVTAAPNQLLTFGGILWSS
;
A
#
# COMPACT_ATOMS: atom_id res chain seq x y z
N MET A 1 -27.62 24.66 11.61
CA MET A 1 -27.35 23.39 10.90
C MET A 1 -25.91 23.47 10.43
N LEU A 2 -25.14 22.40 10.58
CA LEU A 2 -23.80 22.32 10.02
C LEU A 2 -23.92 21.69 8.64
N ASP A 3 -23.66 22.45 7.59
CA ASP A 3 -23.82 21.95 6.22
C ASP A 3 -22.59 21.16 5.76
N VAL A 4 -22.81 20.23 4.82
CA VAL A 4 -21.74 19.65 4.02
C VAL A 4 -20.94 20.78 3.37
N ASP A 5 -19.66 20.55 3.12
CA ASP A 5 -18.75 21.56 2.54
C ASP A 5 -18.32 22.69 3.48
N THR A 6 -18.82 22.74 4.72
CA THR A 6 -18.31 23.68 5.73
C THR A 6 -16.83 23.41 5.97
N VAL A 7 -16.01 24.47 5.86
CA VAL A 7 -14.54 24.37 5.98
C VAL A 7 -14.10 24.61 7.41
N LEU A 8 -13.35 23.65 7.94
CA LEU A 8 -12.69 23.69 9.24
C LEU A 8 -11.18 23.79 9.04
N GLN A 9 -10.48 24.40 9.98
CA GLN A 9 -9.05 24.61 9.90
C GLN A 9 -8.36 24.35 11.25
N PHE A 10 -7.23 23.64 11.22
CA PHE A 10 -6.31 23.54 12.35
C PHE A 10 -5.40 24.77 12.43
N SER A 11 -4.90 25.06 13.64
CA SER A 11 -3.94 26.16 13.84
C SER A 11 -2.63 26.01 13.05
N ASP A 12 -2.30 24.79 12.62
CA ASP A 12 -1.13 24.47 11.79
C ASP A 12 -1.34 24.73 10.28
N GLY A 13 -2.53 25.19 9.88
CA GLY A 13 -2.84 25.55 8.49
C GLY A 13 -3.52 24.46 7.67
N ARG A 14 -3.74 23.25 8.21
CA ARG A 14 -4.47 22.19 7.49
C ARG A 14 -5.97 22.48 7.43
N PHE A 15 -6.57 22.26 6.26
CA PHE A 15 -7.99 22.47 6.01
C PHE A 15 -8.75 21.14 5.87
N TYR A 16 -9.98 21.13 6.36
CA TYR A 16 -10.89 19.99 6.31
C TYR A 16 -12.28 20.45 5.93
N ARG A 17 -13.08 19.50 5.46
CA ARG A 17 -14.42 19.73 4.96
C ARG A 17 -15.38 18.77 5.63
N VAL A 18 -16.54 19.27 6.05
CA VAL A 18 -17.63 18.42 6.58
C VAL A 18 -18.19 17.56 5.46
N THR A 19 -18.17 16.24 5.64
CA THR A 19 -18.69 15.27 4.65
C THR A 19 -20.14 14.87 4.93
N LYS A 20 -20.59 15.01 6.18
CA LYS A 20 -21.97 14.71 6.58
C LYS A 20 -22.59 15.90 7.28
N GLY A 21 -23.56 16.54 6.64
CA GLY A 21 -24.32 17.62 7.26
C GLY A 21 -25.06 17.15 8.52
N VAL A 22 -25.15 18.03 9.52
CA VAL A 22 -25.78 17.73 10.82
C VAL A 22 -26.76 18.83 11.21
N THR A 23 -28.01 18.45 11.43
CA THR A 23 -28.97 19.29 12.15
C THR A 23 -28.65 19.20 13.64
N THR A 24 -28.13 20.28 14.21
CA THR A 24 -27.65 20.30 15.59
C THR A 24 -28.78 20.24 16.60
N VAL A 25 -28.61 19.43 17.64
CA VAL A 25 -29.42 19.45 18.86
C VAL A 25 -28.66 20.12 20.00
N ALA A 26 -29.36 20.47 21.08
CA ALA A 26 -28.71 21.01 22.27
C ALA A 26 -27.73 19.98 22.86
N GLY A 27 -26.48 20.41 23.10
CA GLY A 27 -25.40 19.56 23.60
C GLY A 27 -24.36 19.21 22.52
N ASN A 28 -23.68 18.08 22.71
CA ASN A 28 -22.62 17.63 21.82
C ASN A 28 -23.20 16.99 20.56
N ASN A 29 -22.68 17.40 19.41
CA ASN A 29 -23.01 16.84 18.10
C ASN A 29 -21.72 16.30 17.47
N THR A 30 -21.83 15.24 16.67
CA THR A 30 -20.69 14.67 15.94
C THR A 30 -20.97 14.64 14.44
N THR A 31 -19.93 14.86 13.66
CA THR A 31 -19.95 14.75 12.20
C THR A 31 -18.68 14.07 11.71
N THR A 32 -18.66 13.71 10.43
CA THR A 32 -17.48 13.23 9.72
C THR A 32 -16.89 14.35 8.87
N VAL A 33 -15.57 14.33 8.74
CA VAL A 33 -14.80 15.30 7.97
C VAL A 33 -13.77 14.58 7.11
N GLU A 34 -13.34 15.22 6.04
CA GLU A 34 -12.21 14.79 5.21
C GLU A 34 -11.20 15.93 5.09
N ALA A 35 -9.91 15.60 4.92
CA ALA A 35 -8.89 16.58 4.65
C ALA A 35 -9.08 17.17 3.24
N VAL A 36 -8.92 18.49 3.10
CA VAL A 36 -9.01 19.16 1.78
C VAL A 36 -7.80 18.78 0.92
N ASP A 37 -6.61 18.75 1.52
CA ASP A 37 -5.41 18.26 0.87
C ASP A 37 -5.24 16.77 1.19
N ALA A 38 -5.26 15.94 0.14
CA ALA A 38 -5.08 14.50 0.26
C ALA A 38 -3.66 14.15 0.73
N GLY A 39 -3.53 13.08 1.52
CA GLY A 39 -2.24 12.56 1.97
C GLY A 39 -2.17 12.32 3.47
N VAL A 40 -1.09 11.65 3.88
CA VAL A 40 -0.83 11.30 5.29
C VAL A 40 -0.70 12.51 6.21
N LEU A 41 -0.37 13.68 5.66
CA LEU A 41 -0.32 14.94 6.41
C LEU A 41 -1.71 15.38 6.91
N GLY A 42 -2.78 14.89 6.29
CA GLY A 42 -4.17 15.06 6.73
C GLY A 42 -4.58 14.15 7.89
N ASN A 43 -3.70 13.27 8.41
CA ASN A 43 -4.02 12.48 9.60
C ASN A 43 -3.89 13.35 10.86
N ALA A 44 -4.80 13.17 11.82
CA ALA A 44 -4.86 13.98 13.03
C ALA A 44 -5.19 13.11 14.25
N ASP A 45 -4.38 13.24 15.31
CA ASP A 45 -4.62 12.54 16.57
C ASP A 45 -5.91 13.04 17.26
N ALA A 46 -6.51 12.16 18.06
CA ALA A 46 -7.65 12.50 18.91
C ALA A 46 -7.31 13.65 19.86
N GLY A 47 -8.28 14.54 20.08
CA GLY A 47 -8.13 15.70 20.97
C GLY A 47 -7.57 16.95 20.30
N LEU A 48 -7.11 16.88 19.04
CA LEU A 48 -6.76 18.08 18.28
C LEU A 48 -8.03 18.91 17.99
N VAL A 49 -7.87 20.24 18.01
CA VAL A 49 -8.98 21.19 17.90
C VAL A 49 -8.90 21.96 16.58
N MET A 50 -10.03 22.01 15.88
CA MET A 50 -10.25 22.72 14.64
C MET A 50 -11.18 23.91 14.88
N THR A 51 -11.07 24.91 14.02
CA THR A 51 -11.96 26.08 14.04
C THR A 51 -12.68 26.22 12.70
N ALA A 52 -13.95 26.60 12.73
CA ALA A 52 -14.68 26.90 11.50
C ALA A 52 -14.12 28.17 10.85
N VAL A 53 -13.73 28.09 9.58
CA VAL A 53 -13.21 29.24 8.81
C VAL A 53 -14.29 30.30 8.64
N GLN A 54 -15.54 29.85 8.47
CA GLN A 54 -16.72 30.70 8.49
C GLN A 54 -17.61 30.28 9.67
N PRO A 55 -17.82 31.14 10.67
CA PRO A 55 -18.70 30.83 11.79
C PRO A 55 -20.12 30.51 11.32
N VAL A 56 -20.70 29.45 11.86
CA VAL A 56 -22.09 29.06 11.58
C VAL A 56 -22.96 29.48 12.76
N GLU A 57 -24.02 30.24 12.48
CA GLU A 57 -24.91 30.74 13.53
C GLU A 57 -25.52 29.60 14.36
N GLY A 58 -25.46 29.73 15.68
CA GLY A 58 -25.99 28.74 16.62
C GLY A 58 -25.13 27.50 16.83
N ILE A 59 -23.91 27.46 16.27
CA ILE A 59 -22.95 26.37 16.46
C ILE A 59 -21.64 26.95 17.02
N ASP A 60 -21.05 26.25 17.99
CA ASP A 60 -19.71 26.63 18.45
C ASP A 60 -18.70 26.47 17.32
N SER A 61 -17.78 27.43 17.22
CA SER A 61 -16.78 27.47 16.17
C SER A 61 -15.65 26.46 16.36
N THR A 62 -15.55 25.85 17.55
CA THR A 62 -14.51 24.87 17.88
C THR A 62 -15.03 23.44 17.74
N PHE A 63 -14.23 22.60 17.07
CA PHE A 63 -14.51 21.18 16.85
C PHE A 63 -13.31 20.37 17.35
N THR A 64 -13.56 19.26 18.03
CA THR A 64 -12.50 18.39 18.56
C THR A 64 -12.51 17.05 17.84
N VAL A 65 -11.36 16.59 17.40
CA VAL A 65 -11.20 15.24 16.84
C VAL A 65 -11.50 14.22 17.94
N ILE A 66 -12.43 13.31 17.68
CA ILE A 66 -12.87 12.28 18.64
C ILE A 66 -11.88 11.11 18.69
N ALA A 67 -12.20 10.10 19.52
CA ALA A 67 -11.42 8.87 19.63
C ALA A 67 -11.20 8.20 18.25
N ASP A 68 -10.09 7.46 18.14
CA ASP A 68 -9.54 6.85 16.91
C ASP A 68 -8.88 7.83 15.92
N GLY A 69 -9.04 9.15 16.12
CA GLY A 69 -8.38 10.16 15.30
C GLY A 69 -8.94 10.25 13.86
N LEU A 70 -8.30 11.07 13.04
CA LEU A 70 -8.46 11.09 11.59
C LEU A 70 -7.28 10.33 10.99
N THR A 71 -7.55 9.20 10.34
CA THR A 71 -6.55 8.29 9.78
C THR A 71 -6.93 7.91 8.35
N GLY A 72 -6.08 7.13 7.66
CA GLY A 72 -6.36 6.67 6.29
C GLY A 72 -6.06 7.69 5.19
N GLY A 73 -5.41 8.81 5.51
CA GLY A 73 -4.99 9.80 4.52
C GLY A 73 -4.02 9.21 3.51
N ILE A 74 -4.45 9.14 2.26
CA ILE A 74 -3.67 8.65 1.12
C ILE A 74 -3.40 9.79 0.14
N PRO A 75 -2.20 9.86 -0.48
CA PRO A 75 -1.91 10.86 -1.49
C PRO A 75 -2.91 10.79 -2.64
N GLN A 76 -3.16 11.94 -3.27
CA GLN A 76 -3.93 11.97 -4.51
C GLN A 76 -3.25 11.07 -5.56
N GLU A 77 -4.06 10.30 -6.29
CA GLU A 77 -3.58 9.45 -7.38
C GLU A 77 -2.77 10.26 -8.40
N SER A 78 -1.59 9.73 -8.76
CA SER A 78 -0.75 10.34 -9.79
C SER A 78 -1.30 10.09 -11.20
N ILE A 79 -0.96 11.00 -12.13
CA ILE A 79 -1.35 10.86 -13.55
C ILE A 79 -0.82 9.54 -14.14
N GLU A 80 0.34 9.07 -13.70
CA GLU A 80 0.93 7.81 -14.19
C GLU A 80 0.15 6.58 -13.70
N LEU A 81 -0.31 6.57 -12.45
CA LEU A 81 -1.18 5.50 -11.93
C LEU A 81 -2.53 5.49 -12.66
N LEU A 82 -3.13 6.67 -12.86
CA LEU A 82 -4.37 6.81 -13.64
C LEU A 82 -4.17 6.27 -15.07
N ARG A 83 -3.07 6.63 -15.73
CA ARG A 83 -2.74 6.13 -17.07
C ARG A 83 -2.61 4.61 -17.08
N ALA A 84 -1.93 4.02 -16.09
CA ALA A 84 -1.79 2.58 -15.98
C ALA A 84 -3.16 1.89 -15.85
N ARG A 85 -4.08 2.43 -15.03
CA ARG A 85 -5.45 1.90 -14.90
C ARG A 85 -6.21 1.95 -16.23
N VAL A 86 -6.16 3.07 -16.94
CA VAL A 86 -6.81 3.22 -18.26
C VAL A 86 -6.23 2.25 -19.29
N VAL A 87 -4.90 2.13 -19.39
CA VAL A 87 -4.28 1.17 -20.32
C VAL A 87 -4.70 -0.26 -19.98
N ARG A 88 -4.79 -0.59 -18.69
CA ARG A 88 -5.19 -1.92 -18.23
C ARG A 88 -6.63 -2.24 -18.62
N SER A 89 -7.57 -1.30 -18.53
CA SER A 89 -8.97 -1.54 -18.91
C SER A 89 -9.15 -1.86 -20.40
N TYR A 90 -8.24 -1.41 -21.27
CA TYR A 90 -8.24 -1.79 -22.68
C TYR A 90 -7.55 -3.13 -22.97
N ARG A 91 -6.57 -3.53 -22.15
CA ARG A 91 -5.80 -4.77 -22.34
C ARG A 91 -6.46 -5.99 -21.69
N VAL A 92 -7.10 -5.80 -20.55
CA VAL A 92 -7.72 -6.85 -19.76
C VAL A 92 -9.23 -6.70 -19.89
N ILE A 93 -9.83 -7.59 -20.67
CA ILE A 93 -11.29 -7.64 -20.81
C ILE A 93 -11.85 -8.38 -19.59
N PRO A 94 -12.83 -7.81 -18.86
CA PRO A 94 -13.41 -8.49 -17.72
C PRO A 94 -14.14 -9.77 -18.10
N HIS A 95 -13.95 -10.85 -17.34
CA HIS A 95 -14.62 -12.14 -17.57
C HIS A 95 -15.54 -12.54 -16.41
N GLY A 96 -15.81 -11.63 -15.48
CA GLY A 96 -16.75 -11.83 -14.39
C GLY A 96 -16.27 -12.84 -13.35
N GLY A 97 -14.98 -12.82 -12.99
CA GLY A 97 -14.40 -13.62 -11.91
C GLY A 97 -13.20 -14.48 -12.31
N ASN A 98 -12.48 -14.12 -13.39
CA ASN A 98 -11.18 -14.74 -13.69
C ASN A 98 -10.08 -14.15 -12.77
N GLN A 99 -8.85 -14.68 -12.86
CA GLN A 99 -7.74 -14.24 -12.02
C GLN A 99 -7.40 -12.74 -12.18
N ASP A 100 -7.48 -12.23 -13.42
CA ASP A 100 -7.19 -10.84 -13.72
C ASP A 100 -8.28 -9.91 -13.19
N ASP A 101 -9.54 -10.35 -13.12
CA ASP A 101 -10.65 -9.57 -12.59
C ASP A 101 -10.41 -9.21 -11.13
N TYR A 102 -10.06 -10.19 -10.29
CA TYR A 102 -9.72 -9.93 -8.88
C TYR A 102 -8.53 -8.98 -8.71
N VAL A 103 -7.50 -9.12 -9.54
CA VAL A 103 -6.36 -8.19 -9.54
C VAL A 103 -6.79 -6.79 -9.99
N THR A 104 -7.72 -6.68 -10.95
CA THR A 104 -8.30 -5.41 -11.39
C THR A 104 -8.99 -4.71 -10.22
N TRP A 105 -9.93 -5.42 -9.60
CA TRP A 105 -10.75 -4.88 -8.52
C TRP A 105 -9.88 -4.46 -7.33
N ALA A 106 -8.85 -5.24 -7.01
CA ALA A 106 -7.92 -4.86 -5.96
C ALA A 106 -7.14 -3.57 -6.28
N LEU A 107 -6.68 -3.40 -7.53
CA LEU A 107 -5.96 -2.20 -7.96
C LEU A 107 -6.86 -0.96 -8.14
N GLU A 108 -8.17 -1.13 -8.16
CA GLU A 108 -9.12 -0.01 -8.17
C GLU A 108 -9.27 0.64 -6.81
N LEU A 109 -8.91 -0.05 -5.73
CA LEU A 109 -8.92 0.53 -4.39
C LEU A 109 -7.77 1.51 -4.20
N PRO A 110 -8.06 2.74 -3.73
CA PRO A 110 -7.04 3.76 -3.55
C PRO A 110 -5.89 3.34 -2.61
N GLY A 111 -4.66 3.58 -3.06
CA GLY A 111 -3.41 3.26 -2.34
C GLY A 111 -2.92 1.83 -2.47
N VAL A 112 -3.65 0.95 -3.19
CA VAL A 112 -3.15 -0.37 -3.55
C VAL A 112 -2.17 -0.25 -4.72
N THR A 113 -0.91 -0.67 -4.51
CA THR A 113 0.16 -0.55 -5.51
C THR A 113 0.36 -1.84 -6.30
N ARG A 114 0.15 -3.00 -5.66
CA ARG A 114 0.30 -4.33 -6.24
C ARG A 114 -0.77 -5.27 -5.70
N ALA A 115 -1.25 -6.17 -6.55
CA ALA A 115 -2.20 -7.20 -6.17
C ALA A 115 -1.95 -8.52 -6.91
N TRP A 116 -2.26 -9.62 -6.25
CA TRP A 116 -2.15 -10.98 -6.78
C TRP A 116 -3.40 -11.77 -6.44
N CYS A 117 -3.86 -12.60 -7.38
CA CYS A 117 -4.95 -13.54 -7.16
C CYS A 117 -4.40 -14.97 -7.20
N VAL A 118 -4.62 -15.75 -6.14
CA VAL A 118 -4.24 -17.16 -6.04
C VAL A 118 -5.50 -18.02 -6.05
N ARG A 119 -5.63 -18.86 -7.08
CA ARG A 119 -6.79 -19.75 -7.24
C ARG A 119 -6.66 -20.99 -6.35
N ARG A 120 -7.79 -21.46 -5.82
CA ARG A 120 -7.90 -22.68 -5.00
C ARG A 120 -7.04 -22.66 -3.74
N TYR A 121 -6.83 -21.48 -3.15
CA TYR A 121 -5.90 -21.28 -2.04
C TYR A 121 -6.23 -22.15 -0.81
N MET A 122 -7.52 -22.29 -0.48
CA MET A 122 -8.03 -23.17 0.58
C MET A 122 -8.79 -24.39 0.02
N GLY A 123 -8.53 -24.75 -1.25
CA GLY A 123 -9.22 -25.83 -1.95
C GLY A 123 -10.20 -25.35 -3.03
N PRO A 124 -10.93 -26.27 -3.69
CA PRO A 124 -11.86 -25.93 -4.78
C PRO A 124 -12.91 -24.89 -4.36
N GLY A 125 -13.23 -23.96 -5.26
CA GLY A 125 -14.21 -22.88 -4.99
C GLY A 125 -13.61 -21.63 -4.32
N THR A 126 -12.39 -21.72 -3.82
CA THR A 126 -11.76 -20.60 -3.09
C THR A 126 -10.85 -19.75 -3.98
N VAL A 127 -10.80 -18.45 -3.70
CA VAL A 127 -9.90 -17.48 -4.31
C VAL A 127 -9.26 -16.65 -3.20
N ALA A 128 -7.94 -16.52 -3.20
CA ALA A 128 -7.26 -15.59 -2.31
C ALA A 128 -6.74 -14.37 -3.10
N VAL A 129 -7.02 -13.19 -2.59
CA VAL A 129 -6.52 -11.91 -3.09
C VAL A 129 -5.53 -11.36 -2.09
N PHE A 130 -4.31 -11.12 -2.55
CA PHE A 130 -3.24 -10.52 -1.79
C PHE A 130 -2.90 -9.16 -2.38
N PHE A 131 -2.52 -8.19 -1.55
CA PHE A 131 -2.14 -6.88 -2.04
C PHE A 131 -1.12 -6.20 -1.12
N MET A 132 -0.45 -5.18 -1.68
CA MET A 132 0.51 -4.31 -0.98
C MET A 132 0.16 -2.84 -1.24
N ARG A 133 0.65 -1.98 -0.35
CA ARG A 133 0.50 -0.51 -0.40
C ARG A 133 1.88 0.13 -0.28
N ASP A 134 2.73 -0.13 -1.27
CA ASP A 134 4.18 0.13 -1.21
C ASP A 134 4.57 1.61 -0.99
N ASP A 135 3.66 2.54 -1.29
CA ASP A 135 3.85 3.98 -1.07
C ASP A 135 3.57 4.43 0.38
N GLU A 136 3.07 3.54 1.23
CA GLU A 136 2.84 3.79 2.65
C GLU A 136 4.05 3.43 3.53
N VAL A 137 4.15 4.06 4.71
CA VAL A 137 5.24 3.79 5.67
C VAL A 137 5.28 2.31 6.07
N ASN A 138 4.11 1.71 6.26
CA ASN A 138 3.97 0.27 6.40
C ASN A 138 3.23 -0.25 5.16
N PRO A 139 3.94 -0.93 4.23
CA PRO A 139 3.34 -1.33 2.97
C PRO A 139 2.47 -2.60 3.09
N ILE A 140 2.50 -3.26 4.25
CA ILE A 140 1.70 -4.45 4.54
C ILE A 140 0.31 -4.01 4.99
N PRO A 141 -0.77 -4.47 4.33
CA PRO A 141 -2.10 -4.01 4.67
C PRO A 141 -2.52 -4.44 6.07
N ASP A 142 -3.12 -3.51 6.82
CA ASP A 142 -3.67 -3.76 8.14
C ASP A 142 -5.09 -4.38 8.09
N ALA A 143 -5.63 -4.72 9.26
CA ALA A 143 -6.94 -5.38 9.35
C ALA A 143 -8.09 -4.52 8.78
N GLY A 144 -8.01 -3.20 8.89
CA GLY A 144 -9.02 -2.28 8.34
C GLY A 144 -8.97 -2.26 6.82
N GLN A 145 -7.77 -2.16 6.25
CA GLN A 145 -7.55 -2.18 4.81
C GLN A 145 -7.94 -3.53 4.18
N LEU A 146 -7.68 -4.64 4.88
CA LEU A 146 -8.14 -5.97 4.46
C LEU A 146 -9.68 -6.05 4.45
N ALA A 147 -10.35 -5.49 5.44
CA ALA A 147 -11.81 -5.46 5.52
C ALA A 147 -12.45 -4.58 4.44
N GLU A 148 -11.85 -3.42 4.15
CA GLU A 148 -12.27 -2.53 3.06
C GLU A 148 -12.19 -3.23 1.70
N MET A 149 -11.06 -3.90 1.42
CA MET A 149 -10.88 -4.70 0.22
C MET A 149 -11.87 -5.86 0.11
N ALA A 150 -12.12 -6.57 1.21
CA ALA A 150 -13.12 -7.63 1.23
C ALA A 150 -14.52 -7.10 0.91
N ALA A 151 -14.91 -5.98 1.53
CA ALA A 151 -16.21 -5.34 1.28
C ALA A 151 -16.36 -4.85 -0.17
N TYR A 152 -15.27 -4.38 -0.78
CA TYR A 152 -15.26 -3.93 -2.18
C TYR A 152 -15.43 -5.08 -3.17
N ILE A 153 -14.74 -6.20 -2.96
CA ILE A 153 -14.78 -7.36 -3.87
C ILE A 153 -16.08 -8.17 -3.72
N GLU A 154 -16.67 -8.20 -2.53
CA GLU A 154 -17.86 -9.01 -2.22
C GLU A 154 -19.04 -8.84 -3.20
N PRO A 155 -19.46 -7.64 -3.61
CA PRO A 155 -20.53 -7.49 -4.61
C PRO A 155 -20.10 -7.85 -6.05
N LEU A 156 -18.80 -7.96 -6.33
CA LEU A 156 -18.25 -8.19 -7.68
C LEU A 156 -17.98 -9.66 -7.97
N ARG A 157 -17.67 -10.45 -6.93
CA ARG A 157 -17.29 -11.86 -7.09
C ARG A 157 -18.45 -12.70 -7.65
N PRO A 158 -18.14 -13.78 -8.39
CA PRO A 158 -19.12 -14.81 -8.71
C PRO A 158 -19.77 -15.39 -7.45
N VAL A 159 -21.06 -15.71 -7.54
CA VAL A 159 -21.85 -16.28 -6.43
C VAL A 159 -21.19 -17.53 -5.82
N THR A 160 -20.49 -18.32 -6.62
CA THR A 160 -19.86 -19.59 -6.21
C THR A 160 -18.43 -19.45 -5.71
N ALA A 161 -17.83 -18.26 -5.76
CA ALA A 161 -16.45 -18.05 -5.34
C ALA A 161 -16.38 -17.61 -3.88
N ASP A 162 -15.68 -18.38 -3.03
CA ASP A 162 -15.36 -17.96 -1.67
C ASP A 162 -14.04 -17.18 -1.68
N VAL A 163 -14.13 -15.87 -1.46
CA VAL A 163 -13.00 -14.94 -1.59
C VAL A 163 -12.38 -14.66 -0.23
N TYR A 164 -11.06 -14.79 -0.15
CA TYR A 164 -10.24 -14.44 1.01
C TYR A 164 -9.34 -13.28 0.65
N VAL A 165 -9.38 -12.22 1.43
CA VAL A 165 -8.46 -11.08 1.28
C VAL A 165 -7.41 -11.16 2.37
N LEU A 166 -6.14 -11.23 2.00
CA LEU A 166 -5.03 -11.54 2.91
C LEU A 166 -3.81 -10.67 2.65
N ALA A 167 -3.05 -10.37 3.71
CA ALA A 167 -1.73 -9.76 3.57
C ALA A 167 -0.67 -10.80 3.16
N PRO A 168 0.28 -10.48 2.26
CA PRO A 168 1.42 -11.34 2.00
C PRO A 168 2.28 -11.57 3.25
N VAL A 169 2.75 -12.81 3.43
CA VAL A 169 3.73 -13.15 4.47
C VAL A 169 5.11 -12.74 3.97
N GLN A 170 5.70 -11.73 4.58
CA GLN A 170 7.03 -11.27 4.19
C GLN A 170 8.09 -12.33 4.51
N LYS A 171 8.97 -12.61 3.55
CA LYS A 171 10.14 -13.46 3.71
C LYS A 171 11.39 -12.67 3.33
N PRO A 172 12.01 -11.98 4.31
CA PRO A 172 13.21 -11.19 4.07
C PRO A 172 14.36 -12.07 3.59
N VAL A 173 14.99 -11.67 2.49
CA VAL A 173 16.19 -12.29 1.92
C VAL A 173 17.39 -11.49 2.38
N VAL A 174 18.18 -12.08 3.28
CA VAL A 174 19.43 -11.48 3.76
C VAL A 174 20.57 -11.94 2.86
N TYR A 175 21.35 -10.98 2.38
CA TYR A 175 22.48 -11.23 1.51
C TYR A 175 23.79 -11.23 2.32
N THR A 176 24.75 -12.06 1.93
CA THR A 176 26.13 -11.95 2.41
C THR A 176 27.04 -11.83 1.20
N ILE A 177 27.73 -10.69 1.07
CA ILE A 177 28.45 -10.31 -0.14
C ILE A 177 29.83 -9.79 0.24
N ARG A 178 30.84 -10.25 -0.51
CA ARG A 178 32.18 -9.64 -0.54
C ARG A 178 32.33 -8.88 -1.86
N LEU A 179 32.72 -7.62 -1.81
CA LEU A 179 32.86 -6.77 -3.00
C LEU A 179 34.33 -6.45 -3.30
N THR A 180 34.61 -6.23 -4.58
CA THR A 180 35.85 -5.65 -5.07
C THR A 180 35.53 -4.60 -6.14
N PRO A 181 35.86 -3.30 -5.93
CA PRO A 181 36.35 -2.69 -4.68
C PRO A 181 35.24 -2.53 -3.64
N ASP A 182 35.59 -2.73 -2.36
CA ASP A 182 34.65 -2.56 -1.24
C ASP A 182 34.62 -1.10 -0.74
N THR A 183 33.77 -0.28 -1.36
CA THR A 183 33.58 1.13 -0.96
C THR A 183 32.11 1.41 -0.64
N SER A 184 31.86 2.45 0.17
CA SER A 184 30.49 2.85 0.50
C SER A 184 29.63 3.18 -0.72
N ALA A 185 30.23 3.76 -1.76
CA ALA A 185 29.53 4.08 -3.01
C ALA A 185 29.10 2.81 -3.76
N VAL A 186 29.99 1.81 -3.87
CA VAL A 186 29.68 0.53 -4.52
C VAL A 186 28.66 -0.26 -3.70
N ARG A 187 28.80 -0.30 -2.37
CA ARG A 187 27.81 -0.93 -1.48
C ARG A 187 26.41 -0.35 -1.66
N ALA A 188 26.28 0.98 -1.71
CA ALA A 188 25.00 1.64 -1.95
C ALA A 188 24.43 1.35 -3.34
N ALA A 189 25.30 1.29 -4.37
CA ALA A 189 24.86 0.92 -5.72
C ALA A 189 24.35 -0.52 -5.79
N VAL A 190 25.01 -1.48 -5.13
CA VAL A 190 24.57 -2.88 -5.04
C VAL A 190 23.26 -3.00 -4.28
N GLU A 191 23.11 -2.30 -3.16
CA GLU A 191 21.85 -2.26 -2.41
C GLU A 191 20.69 -1.75 -3.27
N ALA A 192 20.89 -0.67 -4.03
CA ALA A 192 19.89 -0.16 -4.95
C ALA A 192 19.51 -1.17 -6.06
N GLN A 193 20.49 -1.88 -6.64
CA GLN A 193 20.22 -2.92 -7.65
C GLN A 193 19.46 -4.11 -7.06
N LEU A 194 19.78 -4.53 -5.83
CA LEU A 194 19.06 -5.61 -5.17
C LEU A 194 17.63 -5.18 -4.79
N LEU A 195 17.42 -3.95 -4.31
CA LEU A 195 16.07 -3.42 -4.09
C LEU A 195 15.25 -3.41 -5.38
N ASP A 196 15.82 -2.92 -6.48
CA ASP A 196 15.19 -2.95 -7.81
C ASP A 196 14.85 -4.38 -8.26
N LEU A 197 15.76 -5.33 -8.05
CA LEU A 197 15.54 -6.74 -8.38
C LEU A 197 14.31 -7.30 -7.65
N HIS A 198 14.13 -7.04 -6.35
CA HIS A 198 12.93 -7.51 -5.64
C HIS A 198 11.66 -6.85 -6.20
N ASN A 199 11.72 -5.55 -6.55
CA ASN A 199 10.57 -4.87 -7.13
C ASN A 199 10.14 -5.46 -8.48
N ARG A 200 11.12 -5.89 -9.30
CA ARG A 200 10.84 -6.46 -10.63
C ARG A 200 10.49 -7.94 -10.62
N GLU A 201 11.08 -8.73 -9.72
CA GLU A 201 11.09 -10.20 -9.84
C GLU A 201 10.63 -10.95 -8.58
N ALA A 202 10.39 -10.28 -7.46
CA ALA A 202 9.85 -10.92 -6.27
C ALA A 202 8.33 -10.79 -6.19
N GLY A 203 7.62 -11.40 -7.14
CA GLY A 203 6.16 -11.56 -7.05
C GLY A 203 5.75 -12.54 -5.94
N LEU A 204 4.46 -12.55 -5.60
CA LEU A 204 3.92 -13.45 -4.59
C LEU A 204 4.12 -14.92 -5.00
N GLY A 205 4.77 -15.69 -4.14
CA GLY A 205 5.08 -17.10 -4.39
C GLY A 205 6.13 -17.35 -5.48
N GLU A 206 6.77 -16.31 -5.98
CA GLU A 206 7.81 -16.44 -7.01
C GLU A 206 9.17 -16.80 -6.43
N THR A 207 10.03 -17.33 -7.29
CA THR A 207 11.38 -17.74 -6.93
C THR A 207 12.36 -16.70 -7.43
N LEU A 208 13.21 -16.19 -6.52
CA LEU A 208 14.31 -15.32 -6.89
C LEU A 208 15.52 -16.17 -7.29
N LEU A 209 15.94 -16.04 -8.55
CA LEU A 209 17.02 -16.85 -9.11
C LEU A 209 18.39 -16.35 -8.67
N LEU A 210 19.27 -17.27 -8.28
CA LEU A 210 20.64 -16.96 -7.86
C LEU A 210 21.42 -16.23 -8.96
N THR A 211 21.19 -16.63 -10.22
CA THR A 211 21.81 -15.99 -11.39
C THR A 211 21.38 -14.54 -11.56
N HIS A 212 20.13 -14.20 -11.24
CA HIS A 212 19.63 -12.83 -11.36
C HIS A 212 20.08 -11.97 -10.18
N ILE A 213 20.23 -12.56 -9.00
CA ILE A 213 20.86 -11.90 -7.84
C ILE A 213 22.30 -11.51 -8.19
N ALA A 214 23.10 -12.46 -8.70
CA ALA A 214 24.48 -12.19 -9.10
C ALA A 214 24.56 -11.12 -10.21
N GLU A 215 23.64 -11.19 -11.18
CA GLU A 215 23.58 -10.20 -12.26
C GLU A 215 23.22 -8.80 -11.77
N ALA A 216 22.27 -8.67 -10.83
CA ALA A 216 21.95 -7.40 -10.21
C ALA A 216 23.16 -6.80 -9.46
N ILE A 217 23.94 -7.62 -8.76
CA ILE A 217 25.17 -7.17 -8.09
C ILE A 217 26.19 -6.67 -9.12
N SER A 218 26.45 -7.43 -10.19
CA SER A 218 27.38 -7.03 -11.26
C SER A 218 26.95 -5.83 -12.08
N ARG A 219 25.66 -5.45 -12.05
CA ARG A 219 25.17 -4.21 -12.67
C ARG A 219 25.46 -2.96 -11.83
N ALA A 220 25.89 -3.11 -10.58
CA ALA A 220 26.14 -1.99 -9.70
C ALA A 220 27.29 -1.11 -10.21
N THR A 221 27.06 0.20 -10.25
CA THR A 221 28.08 1.13 -10.73
C THR A 221 29.32 1.10 -9.83
N GLY A 222 30.49 0.88 -10.45
CA GLY A 222 31.78 0.81 -9.76
C GLY A 222 32.11 -0.56 -9.16
N GLU A 223 31.22 -1.54 -9.26
CA GLU A 223 31.56 -2.94 -8.99
C GLU A 223 32.52 -3.46 -10.08
N THR A 224 33.48 -4.29 -9.67
CA THR A 224 34.40 -4.98 -10.59
C THR A 224 34.27 -6.49 -10.45
N ASP A 225 34.14 -6.98 -9.22
CA ASP A 225 33.89 -8.38 -8.92
C ASP A 225 33.18 -8.51 -7.56
N HIS A 226 32.50 -9.64 -7.36
CA HIS A 226 31.86 -9.97 -6.10
C HIS A 226 31.88 -11.47 -5.81
N VAL A 227 31.82 -11.81 -4.51
CA VAL A 227 31.51 -13.17 -4.05
C VAL A 227 30.20 -13.12 -3.29
N LEU A 228 29.18 -13.76 -3.85
CA LEU A 228 27.90 -13.99 -3.18
C LEU A 228 28.02 -15.23 -2.28
N VAL A 229 28.12 -14.99 -0.97
CA VAL A 229 28.23 -16.05 0.05
C VAL A 229 26.85 -16.59 0.43
N ALA A 230 25.83 -15.72 0.49
CA ALA A 230 24.45 -16.09 0.72
C ALA A 230 23.50 -15.13 -0.02
N PRO A 231 22.37 -15.62 -0.58
CA PRO A 231 21.93 -17.02 -0.62
C PRO A 231 22.82 -17.91 -1.51
N VAL A 232 22.88 -19.22 -1.24
CA VAL A 232 23.70 -20.21 -1.99
C VAL A 232 22.90 -20.98 -3.05
N ALA A 233 21.60 -20.72 -3.14
CA ALA A 233 20.67 -21.35 -4.07
C ALA A 233 19.53 -20.37 -4.37
N ASN A 234 18.69 -20.70 -5.35
CA ASN A 234 17.47 -19.95 -5.63
C ASN A 234 16.61 -19.84 -4.38
N VAL A 235 16.10 -18.64 -4.11
CA VAL A 235 15.24 -18.40 -2.96
C VAL A 235 13.80 -18.60 -3.38
N THR A 236 13.16 -19.64 -2.86
CA THR A 236 11.76 -19.97 -3.19
C THR A 236 10.81 -19.35 -2.17
N ALA A 237 9.65 -18.88 -2.62
CA ALA A 237 8.54 -18.45 -1.76
C ALA A 237 7.40 -19.46 -1.76
N ALA A 238 6.69 -19.61 -0.64
CA ALA A 238 5.39 -20.27 -0.62
C ALA A 238 4.34 -19.40 -1.33
N PRO A 239 3.17 -19.95 -1.75
CA PRO A 239 2.16 -19.20 -2.52
C PRO A 239 1.61 -17.93 -1.86
N ASN A 240 1.78 -17.78 -0.54
CA ASN A 240 1.37 -16.60 0.24
C ASN A 240 2.56 -15.74 0.70
N GLN A 241 3.78 -16.08 0.29
CA GLN A 241 4.99 -15.39 0.71
C GLN A 241 5.46 -14.41 -0.35
N LEU A 242 5.98 -13.27 0.10
CA LEU A 242 6.62 -12.26 -0.72
C LEU A 242 8.09 -12.17 -0.30
N LEU A 243 9.01 -12.37 -1.25
CA LEU A 243 10.44 -12.19 -0.96
C LEU A 243 10.74 -10.69 -0.88
N THR A 244 11.27 -10.25 0.25
CA THR A 244 11.64 -8.84 0.46
C THR A 244 13.12 -8.69 0.68
N PHE A 245 13.63 -7.50 0.39
CA PHE A 245 15.02 -7.19 0.69
C PHE A 245 15.23 -7.18 2.22
N GLY A 246 16.07 -8.09 2.72
CA GLY A 246 16.38 -8.26 4.14
C GLY A 246 17.67 -7.58 4.59
N GLY A 247 18.34 -6.82 3.71
CA GLY A 247 19.63 -6.20 3.98
C GLY A 247 20.83 -7.03 3.52
N ILE A 248 22.01 -6.41 3.61
CA ILE A 248 23.28 -7.01 3.17
C ILE A 248 24.27 -7.03 4.33
N LEU A 249 24.86 -8.19 4.58
CA LEU A 249 26.01 -8.39 5.44
C LEU A 249 27.27 -8.38 4.57
N TRP A 250 28.12 -7.38 4.77
CA TRP A 250 29.36 -7.23 4.01
C TRP A 250 30.48 -8.04 4.66
N SER A 251 31.06 -8.97 3.91
CA SER A 251 32.23 -9.74 4.35
C SER A 251 33.53 -9.16 3.75
N SER A 252 34.60 -9.19 4.56
CA SER A 252 35.96 -8.75 4.20
C SER A 252 36.70 -9.79 3.36
#